data_AF-A0A7C6PC91-F1
#
_entry.id   AF-A0A7C6PC91-F1
#
_cell.length_a   1.000
_cell.length_b   1.000
_cell.length_c   1.000
_cell.angle_alpha   90.00
_cell.angle_beta   90.00
_cell.angle_gamma   90.00
#
_symmetry.space_group_name_H-M   'P 1'
#
loop_
_entity.id
_entity.type
_entity.pdbx_description
1 polymer ?
#
loop_
_entity_poly.entity_id
_entity_poly.type
_entity_poly.pdbx_seq_one_letter_code
_entity_poly.pdbx_strand_id
1 'polypeptide(L)'
;MEFYRARLALSSLSIYRNLLEDTVIKKFAELINCLCAKKDAAAFLNLYTDFFFTLVSFNISFSNYIIDQIICDNNPFSQCCTKGEEYSLLANAAKGDLESLQHVAEISPAKIKAQAQTLYGLEQSLLSGLPEWEYHDPQGTVLHGAAAAPGLPVVNPSWQQIEIKNKLAQSNNWSDCLPDLTRFYRKEGTGIFVQYYAFIWEHSANTGSGKATPLKKPGFALCSQIKA
;
A
#
# COMPACT_ATOMS: atom_id res chain seq x y z
N MET A 1 3.45 21.25 9.36
CA MET A 1 4.56 20.35 9.75
C MET A 1 4.28 18.90 9.40
N GLU A 2 3.03 18.41 9.53
CA GLU A 2 2.65 17.01 9.23
C GLU A 2 3.04 16.54 7.83
N PHE A 3 2.65 17.25 6.76
CA PHE A 3 3.00 16.87 5.39
C PHE A 3 4.52 16.88 5.11
N TYR A 4 5.26 17.75 5.80
CA TYR A 4 6.72 17.74 5.72
C TYR A 4 7.30 16.48 6.38
N ARG A 5 6.73 16.04 7.51
CA ARG A 5 7.11 14.77 8.13
C ARG A 5 6.81 13.58 7.22
N ALA A 6 5.65 13.54 6.57
CA ALA A 6 5.34 12.48 5.61
C ALA A 6 6.28 12.47 4.39
N ARG A 7 6.65 13.65 3.88
CA ARG A 7 7.68 13.75 2.83
C ARG A 7 9.01 13.16 3.29
N LEU A 8 9.44 13.49 4.52
CA LEU A 8 10.67 12.94 5.09
C LEU A 8 10.57 11.43 5.31
N ALA A 9 9.45 10.94 5.85
CA ALA A 9 9.17 9.53 6.11
C ALA A 9 9.30 8.69 4.83
N LEU A 10 8.69 9.13 3.72
CA LEU A 10 8.85 8.49 2.41
C LEU A 10 10.29 8.57 1.90
N SER A 11 10.94 9.73 2.05
CA SER A 11 12.32 9.92 1.57
C SER A 11 13.34 9.05 2.32
N SER A 12 13.06 8.74 3.59
CA SER A 12 13.94 7.95 4.47
C SER A 12 13.74 6.44 4.38
N LEU A 13 12.80 5.94 3.58
CA LEU A 13 12.58 4.48 3.45
C LEU A 13 13.86 3.76 3.00
N SER A 14 14.17 2.68 3.72
CA SER A 14 15.42 1.93 3.63
C SER A 14 15.22 0.49 3.14
N ILE A 15 14.45 -0.31 3.87
CA ILE A 15 14.06 -1.69 3.57
C ILE A 15 12.92 -1.72 2.56
N TYR A 16 11.84 -1.01 2.84
CA TYR A 16 10.64 -0.94 2.00
C TYR A 16 10.79 0.13 0.89
N ARG A 17 12.02 0.39 0.45
CA ARG A 17 12.32 1.44 -0.53
C ARG A 17 11.66 1.20 -1.89
N ASN A 18 11.42 -0.06 -2.25
CA ASN A 18 10.71 -0.44 -3.48
C ASN A 18 9.30 0.16 -3.56
N LEU A 19 8.66 0.45 -2.42
CA LEU A 19 7.33 1.07 -2.38
C LEU A 19 7.34 2.47 -2.98
N LEU A 20 8.48 3.17 -3.04
CA LEU A 20 8.59 4.45 -3.75
C LEU A 20 8.45 4.30 -5.26
N GLU A 21 8.58 3.08 -5.80
CA GLU A 21 8.36 2.80 -7.21
C GLU A 21 6.91 2.46 -7.55
N ASP A 22 6.08 2.20 -6.53
CA ASP A 22 4.67 1.87 -6.69
C ASP A 22 3.84 3.05 -7.22
N THR A 23 2.87 2.76 -8.07
CA THR A 23 2.08 3.78 -8.78
C THR A 23 1.25 4.64 -7.82
N VAL A 24 0.53 4.03 -6.86
CA VAL A 24 -0.34 4.77 -5.93
C VAL A 24 0.52 5.56 -4.94
N ILE A 25 1.59 4.96 -4.42
CA ILE A 25 2.49 5.61 -3.47
C ILE A 25 3.23 6.79 -4.12
N LYS A 26 3.67 6.66 -5.39
CA LYS A 26 4.23 7.78 -6.17
C LYS A 26 3.25 8.95 -6.28
N LYS A 27 2.00 8.68 -6.65
CA LYS A 27 0.96 9.71 -6.77
C LYS A 27 0.68 10.40 -5.45
N PHE A 28 0.63 9.64 -4.36
CA PHE A 28 0.54 10.22 -3.02
C PHE A 28 1.75 11.11 -2.70
N ALA A 29 2.98 10.63 -2.96
CA ALA A 29 4.20 11.39 -2.74
C ALA A 29 4.22 12.71 -3.55
N GLU A 30 3.78 12.68 -4.81
CA GLU A 30 3.63 13.87 -5.67
C GLU A 30 2.65 14.88 -5.06
N LEU A 31 1.51 14.42 -4.55
CA LEU A 31 0.52 15.26 -3.85
C LEU A 31 1.11 15.89 -2.58
N ILE A 32 1.81 15.10 -1.74
CA ILE A 32 2.47 15.62 -0.53
C ILE A 32 3.57 16.63 -0.89
N ASN A 33 4.34 16.36 -1.94
CA ASN A 33 5.37 17.28 -2.44
C ASN A 33 4.76 18.58 -2.95
N CYS A 34 3.60 18.52 -3.62
CA CYS A 34 2.85 19.71 -4.06
C CYS A 34 2.48 20.61 -2.87
N LEU A 35 1.92 20.04 -1.80
CA LEU A 35 1.60 20.77 -0.57
C LEU A 35 2.85 21.37 0.09
N CYS A 36 3.93 20.59 0.20
CA CYS A 36 5.17 21.06 0.82
C CYS A 36 5.86 22.17 0.02
N ALA A 37 5.78 22.10 -1.32
CA ALA A 37 6.35 23.10 -2.21
C ALA A 37 5.43 24.31 -2.42
N LYS A 38 4.17 24.25 -1.96
CA LYS A 38 3.14 25.28 -2.15
C LYS A 38 2.99 25.65 -3.63
N LYS A 39 2.82 24.64 -4.49
CA LYS A 39 2.49 24.86 -5.92
C LYS A 39 1.10 25.51 -6.04
N ASP A 40 0.63 25.80 -7.25
CA ASP A 40 -0.68 26.43 -7.43
C ASP A 40 -1.86 25.48 -7.13
N ALA A 41 -3.05 26.07 -7.00
CA ALA A 41 -4.29 25.38 -6.67
C ALA A 41 -4.71 24.35 -7.74
N ALA A 42 -4.48 24.62 -9.02
CA ALA A 42 -4.85 23.71 -10.09
C ALA A 42 -3.94 22.47 -10.09
N ALA A 43 -2.64 22.66 -9.87
CA ALA A 43 -1.69 21.57 -9.67
C ALA A 43 -2.08 20.68 -8.47
N PHE A 44 -2.51 21.28 -7.36
CA PHE A 44 -3.03 20.52 -6.22
C PHE A 44 -4.27 19.68 -6.59
N LEU A 45 -5.29 20.29 -7.21
CA LEU A 45 -6.53 19.59 -7.56
C LEU A 45 -6.27 18.41 -8.51
N ASN A 46 -5.42 18.60 -9.51
CA ASN A 46 -5.04 17.54 -10.45
C ASN A 46 -4.33 16.39 -9.73
N LEU A 47 -3.36 16.67 -8.86
CA LEU A 47 -2.64 15.61 -8.14
C LEU A 47 -3.53 14.89 -7.12
N TYR A 48 -4.46 15.61 -6.50
CA TYR A 48 -5.44 15.04 -5.58
C TYR A 48 -6.35 14.04 -6.29
N THR A 49 -6.93 14.44 -7.43
CA THR A 49 -7.86 13.61 -8.19
C THR A 49 -7.16 12.47 -8.92
N ASP A 50 -5.94 12.67 -9.42
CA ASP A 50 -5.12 11.62 -10.04
C ASP A 50 -4.73 10.53 -9.02
N PHE A 51 -4.32 10.92 -7.81
CA PHE A 51 -4.09 9.98 -6.71
C PHE A 51 -5.36 9.18 -6.38
N PHE A 52 -6.49 9.88 -6.17
CA PHE A 52 -7.76 9.22 -5.85
C PHE A 52 -8.19 8.25 -6.94
N PHE A 53 -8.18 8.67 -8.21
CA PHE A 53 -8.55 7.85 -9.37
C PHE A 53 -7.70 6.58 -9.46
N THR A 54 -6.40 6.71 -9.21
CA THR A 54 -5.47 5.57 -9.19
C THR A 54 -5.79 4.62 -8.03
N LEU A 55 -6.03 5.14 -6.83
CA LEU A 55 -6.32 4.33 -5.64
C LEU A 55 -7.62 3.54 -5.79
N VAL A 56 -8.72 4.17 -6.25
CA VAL A 56 -10.03 3.50 -6.31
C VAL A 56 -10.10 2.36 -7.32
N SER A 57 -9.18 2.32 -8.28
CA SER A 57 -9.03 1.19 -9.21
C SER A 57 -8.70 -0.13 -8.49
N PHE A 58 -8.24 -0.06 -7.24
CA PHE A 58 -7.94 -1.22 -6.40
C PHE A 58 -9.07 -1.58 -5.41
N ASN A 59 -10.11 -0.74 -5.30
CA ASN A 59 -11.26 -0.93 -4.41
C ASN A 59 -10.89 -1.25 -2.94
N ILE A 60 -9.84 -0.61 -2.43
CA ILE A 60 -9.38 -0.70 -1.03
C ILE A 60 -9.00 0.67 -0.50
N SER A 61 -9.00 0.84 0.83
CA SER A 61 -8.50 2.07 1.46
C SER A 61 -6.99 2.25 1.24
N PHE A 62 -6.52 3.49 1.33
CA PHE A 62 -5.09 3.79 1.18
C PHE A 62 -4.21 3.08 2.22
N SER A 63 -4.67 3.02 3.47
CA SER A 63 -3.97 2.29 4.55
C SER A 63 -3.82 0.80 4.22
N ASN A 64 -4.91 0.15 3.78
CA ASN A 64 -4.85 -1.25 3.34
C ASN A 64 -3.99 -1.44 2.10
N TYR A 65 -3.99 -0.48 1.20
CA TYR A 65 -3.15 -0.53 0.02
C TYR A 65 -1.67 -0.58 0.41
N ILE A 66 -1.24 0.27 1.35
CA ILE A 66 0.14 0.24 1.87
C ILE A 66 0.43 -1.08 2.59
N ILE A 67 -0.50 -1.59 3.40
CA ILE A 67 -0.37 -2.91 4.05
C ILE A 67 -0.15 -4.00 3.00
N ASP A 68 -0.90 -4.00 1.90
CA ASP A 68 -0.73 -4.93 0.79
C ASP A 68 0.65 -4.84 0.15
N GLN A 69 1.17 -3.62 -0.02
CA GLN A 69 2.53 -3.42 -0.52
C GLN A 69 3.57 -3.97 0.46
N ILE A 70 3.43 -3.71 1.77
CA ILE A 70 4.34 -4.21 2.81
C ILE A 70 4.43 -5.73 2.72
N ILE A 71 3.30 -6.45 2.81
CA ILE A 71 3.31 -7.92 2.85
C ILE A 71 3.78 -8.57 1.54
N CYS A 72 3.73 -7.83 0.42
CA CYS A 72 4.19 -8.28 -0.88
C CYS A 72 5.65 -7.94 -1.16
N ASP A 73 6.25 -7.02 -0.43
CA ASP A 73 7.51 -6.43 -0.85
C ASP A 73 8.67 -7.42 -0.74
N ASN A 74 9.37 -7.58 -1.88
CA ASN A 74 10.57 -8.39 -1.97
C ASN A 74 11.80 -7.51 -1.71
N ASN A 75 12.26 -7.53 -0.46
CA ASN A 75 13.33 -6.68 0.03
C ASN A 75 14.34 -7.50 0.86
N PRO A 76 15.50 -6.93 1.23
CA PRO A 76 16.53 -7.66 1.97
C PRO A 76 16.02 -8.27 3.29
N PHE A 77 15.12 -7.59 3.99
CA PHE A 77 14.54 -8.09 5.24
C PHE A 77 13.60 -9.28 4.98
N SER A 78 12.64 -9.16 4.05
CA SER A 78 11.70 -10.24 3.76
C SER A 78 12.42 -11.48 3.21
N GLN A 79 13.46 -11.32 2.38
CA GLN A 79 14.32 -12.42 1.93
C GLN A 79 15.08 -13.09 3.09
N CYS A 80 15.67 -12.31 4.00
CA CYS A 80 16.30 -12.85 5.21
C CYS A 80 15.33 -13.73 6.01
N CYS A 81 14.10 -13.24 6.22
CA CYS A 81 13.07 -14.01 6.92
C CYS A 81 12.73 -15.34 6.21
N THR A 82 12.65 -15.34 4.87
CA THR A 82 12.37 -16.58 4.11
C THR A 82 13.43 -17.66 4.32
N LYS A 83 14.69 -17.27 4.53
CA LYS A 83 15.81 -18.18 4.79
C LYS A 83 15.90 -18.64 6.25
N GLY A 84 15.05 -18.09 7.12
CA GLY A 84 15.14 -18.32 8.57
C GLY A 84 16.32 -17.60 9.23
N GLU A 85 16.99 -16.70 8.52
CA GLU A 85 18.07 -15.87 9.04
C GLU A 85 17.50 -14.70 9.85
N GLU A 86 18.29 -14.19 10.80
CA GLU A 86 17.92 -13.03 11.62
C GLU A 86 19.08 -12.03 11.64
N TYR A 87 18.86 -10.85 11.04
CA TYR A 87 19.82 -9.75 11.05
C TYR A 87 19.21 -8.54 11.75
N SER A 88 19.73 -8.21 12.93
CA SER A 88 19.25 -7.09 13.76
C SER A 88 19.27 -5.75 13.01
N LEU A 89 20.26 -5.54 12.14
CA LEU A 89 20.35 -4.34 11.31
C LEU A 89 19.15 -4.21 10.35
N LEU A 90 18.79 -5.29 9.66
CA LEU A 90 17.64 -5.30 8.74
C LEU A 90 16.32 -5.18 9.51
N ALA A 91 16.20 -5.86 10.65
CA ALA A 91 15.03 -5.79 11.51
C ALA A 91 14.80 -4.35 12.05
N ASN A 92 15.85 -3.67 12.50
CA ASN A 92 15.75 -2.30 13.00
C ASN A 92 15.40 -1.32 11.88
N ALA A 93 15.99 -1.47 10.70
CA ALA A 93 15.64 -0.66 9.54
C ALA A 93 14.18 -0.89 9.10
N ALA A 94 13.72 -2.14 9.10
CA ALA A 94 12.34 -2.48 8.80
C ALA A 94 11.35 -1.86 9.81
N LYS A 95 11.69 -1.80 11.11
CA LYS A 95 10.86 -1.12 12.12
C LYS A 95 10.66 0.36 11.81
N GLY A 96 11.75 1.08 11.53
CA GLY A 96 11.68 2.52 11.22
C GLY A 96 10.89 2.80 9.94
N ASP A 97 11.03 1.94 8.93
CA ASP A 97 10.23 2.03 7.71
C ASP A 97 8.74 1.75 7.98
N LEU A 98 8.40 0.77 8.81
CA LEU A 98 7.01 0.46 9.17
C LEU A 98 6.33 1.64 9.89
N GLU A 99 7.03 2.28 10.83
CA GLU A 99 6.55 3.51 11.49
C GLU A 99 6.36 4.66 10.49
N SER A 100 7.28 4.80 9.54
CA SER A 100 7.22 5.81 8.47
C SER A 100 6.01 5.58 7.56
N LEU A 101 5.78 4.33 7.13
CA LEU A 101 4.67 3.94 6.27
C LEU A 101 3.32 4.06 6.98
N GLN A 102 3.26 3.75 8.28
CA GLN A 102 2.06 3.97 9.08
C GLN A 102 1.71 5.47 9.13
N HIS A 103 2.69 6.33 9.41
CA HIS A 103 2.46 7.78 9.43
C HIS A 103 1.90 8.30 8.10
N VAL A 104 2.40 7.77 6.98
CA VAL A 104 1.89 8.07 5.64
C VAL A 104 0.45 7.58 5.46
N ALA A 105 0.14 6.35 5.90
CA ALA A 105 -1.17 5.72 5.81
C ALA A 105 -2.27 6.44 6.60
N GLU A 106 -1.91 7.15 7.67
CA GLU A 106 -2.82 7.89 8.58
C GLU A 106 -3.14 9.32 8.11
N ILE A 107 -2.61 9.74 6.96
CA ILE A 107 -2.96 11.04 6.39
C ILE A 107 -4.33 10.94 5.73
N SER A 108 -5.31 11.52 6.41
CA SER A 108 -6.69 11.58 5.92
C SER A 108 -6.85 12.60 4.80
N PRO A 109 -7.82 12.37 3.89
CA PRO A 109 -8.21 13.36 2.89
C PRO A 109 -8.68 14.67 3.54
N ALA A 110 -9.34 14.61 4.70
CA ALA A 110 -9.76 15.79 5.46
C ALA A 110 -8.56 16.68 5.86
N LYS A 111 -7.46 16.09 6.35
CA LYS A 111 -6.22 16.83 6.66
C LYS A 111 -5.65 17.50 5.41
N ILE A 112 -5.61 16.79 4.29
CA ILE A 112 -5.13 17.32 3.01
C ILE A 112 -6.00 18.50 2.53
N LYS A 113 -7.33 18.36 2.57
CA LYS A 113 -8.27 19.41 2.17
C LYS A 113 -8.15 20.65 3.05
N ALA A 114 -8.03 20.49 4.36
CA ALA A 114 -7.82 21.60 5.30
C ALA A 114 -6.51 22.35 5.03
N GLN A 115 -5.43 21.61 4.71
CA GLN A 115 -4.16 22.22 4.32
C GLN A 115 -4.27 22.98 2.99
N ALA A 116 -4.96 22.40 2.01
CA ALA A 116 -5.17 23.05 0.72
C ALA A 116 -6.00 24.32 0.84
N GLN A 117 -7.04 24.33 1.69
CA GLN A 117 -7.79 25.53 2.02
C GLN A 117 -6.88 26.64 2.55
N THR A 118 -6.01 26.28 3.51
CA THR A 118 -5.09 27.23 4.15
C THR A 118 -4.04 27.78 3.17
N LEU A 119 -3.51 26.94 2.27
CA LEU A 119 -2.45 27.32 1.35
C LEU A 119 -2.95 28.11 0.14
N TYR A 120 -4.14 27.75 -0.36
CA TYR A 120 -4.61 28.20 -1.68
C TYR A 120 -5.90 29.03 -1.62
N GLY A 121 -6.56 29.11 -0.47
CA GLY A 121 -7.84 29.83 -0.34
C GLY A 121 -8.98 29.19 -1.12
N LEU A 122 -8.96 27.87 -1.31
CA LEU A 122 -10.02 27.14 -2.01
C LEU A 122 -11.36 27.26 -1.27
N GLU A 123 -12.44 27.44 -2.03
CA GLU A 123 -13.79 27.50 -1.48
C GLU A 123 -14.20 26.18 -0.81
N GLN A 124 -14.94 26.30 0.30
CA GLN A 124 -15.42 25.12 1.05
C GLN A 124 -16.32 24.22 0.19
N SER A 125 -17.11 24.81 -0.71
CA SER A 125 -17.98 24.11 -1.67
C SER A 125 -17.18 23.15 -2.55
N LEU A 126 -16.09 23.64 -3.15
CA LEU A 126 -15.20 22.84 -3.99
C LEU A 126 -14.53 21.72 -3.19
N LEU A 127 -14.01 22.02 -2.00
CA LEU A 127 -13.35 21.03 -1.14
C LEU A 127 -14.31 19.94 -0.68
N SER A 128 -15.56 20.30 -0.36
CA SER A 128 -16.61 19.33 -0.01
C SER A 128 -17.05 18.46 -1.19
N GLY A 129 -16.84 18.92 -2.43
CA GLY A 129 -17.09 18.14 -3.64
C GLY A 129 -15.96 17.18 -4.02
N LEU A 130 -14.78 17.33 -3.44
CA LEU A 130 -13.68 16.38 -3.66
C LEU A 130 -14.01 15.04 -3.00
N PRO A 131 -13.63 13.91 -3.63
CA PRO A 131 -13.92 12.59 -3.08
C PRO A 131 -13.19 12.35 -1.75
N GLU A 132 -13.67 11.37 -0.98
CA GLU A 132 -12.98 10.84 0.19
C GLU A 132 -12.49 9.42 -0.13
N TRP A 133 -11.38 8.98 0.47
CA TRP A 133 -10.87 7.60 0.35
C TRP A 133 -10.85 6.86 1.69
N GLU A 134 -11.58 7.37 2.67
CA GLU A 134 -11.89 6.69 3.92
C GLU A 134 -13.30 6.11 3.80
N TYR A 135 -13.42 4.80 4.02
CA TYR A 135 -14.71 4.15 4.11
C TYR A 135 -15.19 4.28 5.55
N HIS A 136 -16.44 4.66 5.78
CA HIS A 136 -17.02 4.67 7.11
C HIS A 136 -18.12 3.63 7.20
N ASP A 137 -18.19 2.91 8.31
CA ASP A 137 -19.38 2.14 8.65
C ASP A 137 -20.55 3.10 8.99
N PRO A 138 -21.79 2.59 9.10
CA PRO A 138 -22.94 3.40 9.53
C PRO A 138 -22.78 4.06 10.91
N GLN A 139 -21.80 3.63 11.71
CA GLN A 139 -21.46 4.16 13.04
C GLN A 139 -20.35 5.23 12.99
N GLY A 140 -19.78 5.52 11.82
CA GLY A 140 -18.73 6.51 11.60
C GLY A 140 -17.29 5.98 11.75
N THR A 141 -17.11 4.69 12.03
CA THR A 141 -15.78 4.06 12.16
C THR A 141 -15.13 3.89 10.80
N VAL A 142 -13.85 4.25 10.67
CA VAL A 142 -13.10 4.01 9.42
C VAL A 142 -12.95 2.50 9.19
N LEU A 143 -13.50 2.01 8.08
CA LEU A 143 -13.40 0.64 7.62
C LEU A 143 -12.09 0.47 6.84
N HIS A 144 -11.18 -0.29 7.44
CA HIS A 144 -9.97 -0.79 6.80
C HIS A 144 -10.29 -2.05 5.98
N GLY A 145 -11.31 -2.02 5.12
CA GLY A 145 -11.72 -3.19 4.33
C GLY A 145 -12.26 -2.80 2.96
N ALA A 146 -12.05 -3.64 1.95
CA ALA A 146 -12.77 -3.51 0.69
C ALA A 146 -14.26 -3.64 0.99
N ALA A 147 -15.05 -2.58 0.77
CA ALA A 147 -16.48 -2.78 0.57
C ALA A 147 -16.60 -3.76 -0.62
N ALA A 148 -17.07 -4.99 -0.33
CA ALA A 148 -17.22 -6.00 -1.36
C ALA A 148 -18.16 -5.44 -2.43
N ALA A 149 -17.61 -5.02 -3.56
CA ALA A 149 -18.40 -4.60 -4.70
C ALA A 149 -19.26 -5.80 -5.13
N PRO A 150 -20.60 -5.68 -5.16
CA PRO A 150 -21.45 -6.78 -5.57
C PRO A 150 -21.12 -7.20 -7.01
N GLY A 151 -20.78 -8.47 -7.22
CA GLY A 151 -20.64 -9.06 -8.56
C GLY A 151 -19.21 -9.34 -9.04
N LEU A 152 -18.16 -9.06 -8.25
CA LEU A 152 -16.82 -9.58 -8.52
C LEU A 152 -16.66 -11.00 -7.93
N PRO A 153 -15.91 -11.92 -8.58
CA PRO A 153 -15.66 -13.23 -8.02
C PRO A 153 -14.93 -13.11 -6.67
N VAL A 154 -15.64 -13.45 -5.59
CA VAL A 154 -15.09 -13.54 -4.24
C VAL A 154 -14.23 -14.81 -4.19
N VAL A 155 -12.92 -14.66 -4.31
CA VAL A 155 -11.97 -15.75 -4.07
C VAL A 155 -11.23 -15.43 -2.77
N ASN A 156 -11.14 -16.42 -1.86
CA ASN A 156 -10.79 -16.22 -0.44
C ASN A 156 -9.27 -16.14 -0.19
N PRO A 157 -8.72 -15.02 0.34
CA PRO A 157 -7.31 -14.92 0.76
C PRO A 157 -6.90 -16.05 1.72
N SER A 158 -5.61 -16.39 1.78
CA SER A 158 -5.14 -17.34 2.81
C SER A 158 -5.37 -16.74 4.20
N TRP A 159 -5.73 -17.58 5.18
CA TRP A 159 -5.95 -17.12 6.55
C TRP A 159 -4.74 -16.36 7.12
N GLN A 160 -3.53 -16.75 6.74
CA GLN A 160 -2.28 -16.06 7.10
C GLN A 160 -2.23 -14.61 6.60
N GLN A 161 -2.68 -14.37 5.36
CA GLN A 161 -2.75 -13.02 4.80
C GLN A 161 -3.81 -12.19 5.51
N ILE A 162 -4.98 -12.76 5.77
CA ILE A 162 -6.04 -12.10 6.54
C ILE A 162 -5.52 -11.72 7.95
N GLU A 163 -4.84 -12.65 8.62
CA GLU A 163 -4.31 -12.46 9.96
C GLU A 163 -3.29 -11.31 10.02
N ILE A 164 -2.28 -11.30 9.14
CA ILE A 164 -1.24 -10.26 9.18
C ILE A 164 -1.81 -8.89 8.78
N LYS A 165 -2.72 -8.84 7.80
CA LYS A 165 -3.40 -7.61 7.39
C LYS A 165 -4.22 -7.03 8.53
N ASN A 166 -5.00 -7.86 9.21
CA ASN A 166 -5.78 -7.44 10.38
C ASN A 166 -4.89 -6.96 11.53
N LYS A 167 -3.77 -7.64 11.79
CA LYS A 167 -2.81 -7.21 12.81
C LYS A 167 -2.22 -5.84 12.51
N LEU A 168 -1.79 -5.59 11.28
CA LEU A 168 -1.28 -4.28 10.88
C LEU A 168 -2.38 -3.22 10.95
N ALA A 169 -3.57 -3.51 10.42
CA ALA A 169 -4.68 -2.55 10.39
C ALA A 169 -5.19 -2.17 11.80
N GLN A 170 -5.10 -3.07 12.77
CA GLN A 170 -5.54 -2.84 14.16
C GLN A 170 -4.41 -2.37 15.09
N SER A 171 -3.16 -2.36 14.61
CA SER A 171 -2.04 -1.98 15.46
C SER A 171 -1.94 -0.46 15.60
N ASN A 172 -1.66 0.00 16.82
CA ASN A 172 -1.30 1.39 17.09
C ASN A 172 0.11 1.73 16.58
N ASN A 173 0.98 0.73 16.43
CA ASN A 173 2.32 0.88 15.86
C ASN A 173 2.67 -0.33 14.96
N TRP A 174 2.91 -0.09 13.68
CA TRP A 174 3.25 -1.15 12.74
C TRP A 174 4.60 -1.81 13.02
N SER A 175 5.53 -1.13 13.71
CA SER A 175 6.81 -1.76 14.08
C SER A 175 6.65 -2.88 15.13
N ASP A 176 5.57 -2.86 15.92
CA ASP A 176 5.23 -3.94 16.85
C ASP A 176 4.77 -5.21 16.12
N CYS A 177 4.32 -5.09 14.87
CA CYS A 177 3.94 -6.23 14.03
C CYS A 177 5.14 -6.95 13.38
N LEU A 178 6.38 -6.48 13.58
CA LEU A 178 7.57 -7.08 12.98
C LEU A 178 7.72 -8.60 13.26
N PRO A 179 7.45 -9.12 14.47
CA PRO A 179 7.51 -10.57 14.72
C PRO A 179 6.49 -11.36 13.90
N ASP A 180 5.28 -10.81 13.74
CA ASP A 180 4.22 -11.42 12.93
C ASP A 180 4.57 -11.37 11.43
N LEU A 181 5.13 -10.25 10.95
CA LEU A 181 5.65 -10.12 9.59
C LEU A 181 6.80 -11.11 9.32
N THR A 182 7.71 -11.28 10.28
CA THR A 182 8.82 -12.25 10.18
C THR A 182 8.28 -13.68 10.02
N ARG A 183 7.29 -14.05 10.83
CA ARG A 183 6.62 -15.36 10.74
C ARG A 183 5.87 -15.51 9.43
N PHE A 184 5.21 -14.45 8.96
CA PHE A 184 4.52 -14.43 7.69
C PHE A 184 5.49 -14.66 6.53
N TYR A 185 6.56 -13.88 6.40
CA TYR A 185 7.55 -14.04 5.32
C TYR A 185 8.23 -15.41 5.35
N ARG A 186 8.56 -15.93 6.55
CA ARG A 186 9.13 -17.28 6.70
C ARG A 186 8.20 -18.37 6.16
N LYS A 187 6.89 -18.20 6.31
CA LYS A 187 5.89 -19.23 5.96
C LYS A 187 5.37 -19.09 4.52
N GLU A 188 5.08 -17.87 4.08
CA GLU A 188 4.42 -17.61 2.79
C GLU A 188 5.38 -17.16 1.69
N GLY A 189 6.63 -16.83 2.04
CA GLY A 189 7.63 -16.29 1.13
C GLY A 189 7.56 -14.77 1.01
N THR A 190 8.08 -14.23 -0.09
CA THR A 190 8.02 -12.80 -0.42
C THR A 190 7.82 -12.55 -1.93
N GLY A 191 7.49 -11.31 -2.32
CA GLY A 191 7.43 -10.87 -3.69
C GLY A 191 6.22 -11.38 -4.45
N ILE A 192 6.39 -11.49 -5.77
CA ILE A 192 5.37 -11.99 -6.69
C ILE A 192 4.85 -13.36 -6.23
N PHE A 193 5.70 -14.23 -5.67
CA PHE A 193 5.34 -15.59 -5.23
C PHE A 193 4.36 -15.63 -4.05
N VAL A 194 4.33 -14.60 -3.21
CA VAL A 194 3.30 -14.49 -2.16
C VAL A 194 1.92 -14.30 -2.78
N GLN A 195 1.87 -13.80 -4.01
CA GLN A 195 0.66 -13.58 -4.77
C GLN A 195 0.27 -14.74 -5.68
N TYR A 196 0.96 -15.89 -5.72
CA TYR A 196 0.57 -17.04 -6.56
C TYR A 196 0.62 -18.36 -5.78
N TYR A 197 -0.40 -19.22 -5.96
CA TYR A 197 -0.48 -20.55 -5.32
C TYR A 197 0.39 -21.59 -6.02
N ALA A 198 0.45 -21.51 -7.35
CA ALA A 198 1.14 -22.47 -8.20
C ALA A 198 1.42 -21.83 -9.57
N PHE A 199 2.30 -22.48 -10.34
CA PHE A 199 2.55 -22.15 -11.73
C PHE A 199 2.15 -23.36 -12.57
N ILE A 200 1.22 -23.19 -13.50
CA ILE A 200 0.85 -24.24 -14.45
C ILE A 200 1.89 -24.22 -15.57
N TRP A 201 2.52 -25.36 -15.82
CA TRP A 201 3.40 -25.54 -16.97
C TRP A 201 2.59 -26.06 -18.16
N GLU A 202 2.36 -25.21 -19.15
CA GLU A 202 1.78 -25.63 -20.43
C GLU A 202 2.89 -26.00 -21.41
N HIS A 203 2.85 -27.23 -21.93
CA HIS A 203 3.73 -27.67 -23.00
C HIS A 203 3.16 -27.25 -24.37
N SER A 204 3.90 -26.44 -25.11
CA SER A 204 3.67 -26.26 -26.55
C SER A 204 4.22 -27.49 -27.28
N ALA A 205 3.34 -28.25 -27.94
CA ALA A 205 3.69 -29.47 -28.65
C ALA A 205 4.73 -29.27 -29.78
N ASN A 206 4.96 -28.03 -30.23
CA ASN A 206 5.74 -27.77 -31.45
C ASN A 206 7.05 -26.98 -31.24
N THR A 207 7.36 -26.50 -30.03
CA THR A 207 8.53 -25.61 -29.83
C THR A 207 9.48 -26.00 -28.70
N GLY A 208 9.21 -27.06 -27.96
CA GLY A 208 10.06 -27.48 -26.82
C GLY A 208 10.12 -26.45 -25.68
N SER A 209 9.31 -25.39 -25.74
CA SER A 209 9.24 -24.31 -24.76
C SER A 209 7.98 -24.46 -23.91
N GLY A 210 8.11 -24.49 -22.59
CA GLY A 210 6.99 -24.44 -21.66
C GLY A 210 6.62 -23.01 -21.30
N LYS A 211 5.32 -22.69 -21.22
CA LYS A 211 4.83 -21.43 -20.67
C LYS A 211 4.37 -21.67 -19.22
N ALA A 212 4.96 -20.96 -18.27
CA ALA A 212 4.49 -20.96 -16.88
C ALA A 212 3.39 -19.92 -16.71
N THR A 213 2.14 -20.36 -16.51
CA THR A 213 1.01 -19.48 -16.21
C THR A 213 0.82 -19.43 -14.69
N PRO A 214 0.96 -18.25 -14.05
CA PRO A 214 0.91 -18.15 -12.61
C PRO A 214 -0.55 -18.11 -12.12
N LEU A 215 -0.92 -18.96 -11.15
CA LEU A 215 -2.26 -19.00 -10.53
C LEU A 215 -2.31 -18.12 -9.29
N LYS A 216 -3.02 -16.98 -9.35
CA LYS A 216 -2.92 -15.91 -8.34
C LYS A 216 -3.58 -16.31 -7.01
N LYS A 217 -2.90 -16.07 -5.89
CA LYS A 217 -3.47 -16.04 -4.56
C LYS A 217 -4.44 -14.83 -4.48
N PRO A 218 -5.66 -15.04 -4.00
CA PRO A 218 -6.64 -13.97 -3.80
C PRO A 218 -6.22 -12.98 -2.72
N GLY A 219 -6.78 -11.76 -2.77
CA GLY A 219 -6.63 -10.75 -1.71
C GLY A 219 -5.46 -9.76 -1.87
N PHE A 220 -4.75 -9.81 -3.01
CA PHE A 220 -3.79 -8.78 -3.39
C PHE A 220 -4.40 -7.80 -4.38
N ALA A 221 -4.42 -6.52 -4.02
CA ALA A 221 -4.43 -5.44 -5.00
C ALA A 221 -3.36 -5.72 -6.07
N LEU A 222 -3.61 -5.34 -7.32
CA LEU A 222 -2.59 -5.43 -8.38
C LEU A 222 -1.33 -4.64 -7.94
N CYS A 223 -0.35 -5.27 -7.27
CA CYS A 223 1.00 -4.73 -7.22
C CYS A 223 1.48 -4.77 -8.66
N SER A 224 1.32 -3.66 -9.37
CA SER A 224 1.67 -3.54 -10.77
C SER A 224 3.17 -3.78 -10.92
N GLN A 225 3.54 -4.98 -11.36
CA GLN A 225 4.50 -5.10 -12.44
C GLN A 225 3.71 -5.35 -13.72
N ILE A 226 3.14 -4.27 -14.27
CA ILE A 226 3.02 -4.16 -15.71
C ILE A 226 4.26 -3.38 -16.13
N LYS A 227 5.38 -4.08 -16.31
CA LYS A 227 6.39 -3.61 -17.26
C LYS A 227 5.96 -4.19 -18.60
N ALA A 228 5.64 -3.29 -19.53
CA ALA A 228 5.64 -3.59 -20.95
C ALA A 228 7.03 -4.07 -21.38
#